data_AF-B6QPS8-F1
#
_entry.id   AF-B6QPS8-F1
#
_cell.length_a   1.000
_cell.length_b   1.000
_cell.length_c   1.000
_cell.angle_alpha   90.00
_cell.angle_beta   90.00
_cell.angle_gamma   90.00
#
_symmetry.space_group_name_H-M   'P 1'
#
loop_
_entity.id
_entity.type
_entity.pdbx_description
1 polymer ?
#
loop_
_entity_poly.entity_id
_entity_poly.type
_entity_poly.pdbx_seq_one_letter_code
_entity_poly.pdbx_strand_id
1 'polypeptide(L)'
;MLQPILTPEKLWPGGIPASVRPHPTDDLTNGPEKWDFKDWKEECKGWCQFVEEEWVSKTDLNEEMQQRRTLIERWASADQAFRDSYQERAPAPKSAVDYPPHLLSKVYLGQDFFFCLAGVDKRHHPDNYIRLVKNLILLYLHDNKSGNHPLSHSSGREYDQIPELLADSSTIPDFTKLFSHHDLLINLYLHSADFRVVSMTRFGTVVFPYEFSNKIYTVIDQDNLNQGRVAVMTFKPNGETGEYANVLPWNLADMINFYYGVDMDEPLMAIVNSLIQRRDLSIHLGFN
;
A
#
# COMPACT_ATOMS: atom_id res chain seq x y z
N MET A 1 -1.24 -21.41 8.68
CA MET A 1 -2.31 -20.52 9.21
C MET A 1 -1.89 -19.13 8.84
N LEU A 2 -2.73 -18.37 8.13
CA LEU A 2 -2.37 -17.02 7.71
C LEU A 2 -2.23 -16.13 8.94
N GLN A 3 -1.09 -15.46 9.11
CA GLN A 3 -0.86 -14.56 10.23
C GLN A 3 -1.24 -13.13 9.82
N PRO A 4 -1.98 -12.39 10.67
CA PRO A 4 -2.35 -11.01 10.38
C PRO A 4 -1.12 -10.09 10.42
N ILE A 5 -1.03 -9.15 9.48
CA ILE A 5 0.01 -8.12 9.44
C ILE A 5 -0.16 -7.17 10.62
N LEU A 6 -1.38 -6.68 10.86
CA LEU A 6 -1.72 -5.78 11.94
C LEU A 6 -2.12 -6.59 13.17
N THR A 7 -1.24 -6.54 14.16
CA THR A 7 -1.51 -7.03 15.51
C THR A 7 -1.83 -5.84 16.42
N PRO A 8 -2.50 -6.05 17.56
CA PRO A 8 -2.86 -4.96 18.47
C PRO A 8 -1.68 -4.05 18.88
N GLU A 9 -0.47 -4.62 19.01
CA GLU A 9 0.75 -3.89 19.37
C GLU A 9 1.19 -2.91 18.27
N LYS A 10 0.85 -3.25 17.01
CA LYS A 10 1.15 -2.39 15.85
C LYS A 10 0.16 -1.25 15.67
N LEU A 11 -0.94 -1.20 16.42
CA LEU A 11 -1.88 -0.10 16.38
C LEU A 11 -1.44 1.05 17.28
N TRP A 12 -1.86 2.27 16.95
CA TRP A 12 -1.66 3.42 17.83
C TRP A 12 -2.54 3.25 19.08
N PRO A 13 -1.99 3.43 20.29
CA PRO A 13 -2.80 3.46 21.50
C PRO A 13 -3.83 4.58 21.42
N GLY A 14 -5.13 4.25 21.43
CA GLY A 14 -6.21 5.23 21.29
C GLY A 14 -6.50 5.71 19.87
N GLY A 15 -5.86 5.13 18.85
CA GLY A 15 -6.01 5.53 17.45
C GLY A 15 -5.01 6.60 17.01
N ILE A 16 -5.03 6.94 15.73
CA ILE A 16 -4.16 7.97 15.16
C ILE A 16 -4.65 9.35 15.64
N PRO A 17 -3.78 10.20 16.24
CA PRO A 17 -4.14 11.54 16.69
C PRO A 17 -4.66 12.42 15.55
N ALA A 18 -5.62 13.29 15.85
CA ALA A 18 -6.22 14.18 14.85
C ALA A 18 -5.23 15.20 14.23
N SER A 19 -4.10 15.47 14.89
CA SER A 19 -3.02 16.30 14.32
C SER A 19 -2.31 15.58 13.16
N VAL A 20 -2.24 14.25 13.19
CA VAL A 20 -1.63 13.42 12.15
C VAL A 20 -2.64 13.21 11.05
N ARG A 21 -2.54 14.05 10.00
CA ARG A 21 -3.46 14.02 8.86
C ARG A 21 -2.72 13.74 7.55
N PRO A 22 -3.34 13.00 6.61
CA PRO A 22 -2.87 12.94 5.24
C PRO A 22 -2.77 14.33 4.60
N HIS A 23 -1.89 14.47 3.61
CA HIS A 23 -1.76 15.71 2.84
C HIS A 23 -3.07 16.00 2.06
N PRO A 24 -3.57 17.25 2.08
CA PRO A 24 -4.81 17.61 1.40
C PRO A 24 -4.72 17.42 -0.11
N THR A 25 -5.86 17.03 -0.69
CA THR A 25 -6.01 16.72 -2.11
C THR A 25 -6.12 17.97 -2.99
N ASP A 26 -6.52 19.10 -2.41
CA ASP A 26 -6.74 20.35 -3.15
C ASP A 26 -5.43 20.99 -3.63
N ASP A 27 -4.32 20.73 -2.92
CA ASP A 27 -2.98 21.10 -3.40
C ASP A 27 -2.56 20.21 -4.58
N LEU A 28 -3.18 19.03 -4.80
CA LEU A 28 -2.91 18.08 -5.89
C LEU A 28 -3.68 18.40 -7.19
N THR A 29 -4.28 19.59 -7.31
CA THR A 29 -5.21 19.97 -8.40
C THR A 29 -4.59 20.04 -9.80
N ASN A 30 -3.27 19.92 -9.92
CA ASN A 30 -2.57 19.83 -11.20
C ASN A 30 -2.39 18.39 -11.70
N GLY A 31 -3.41 17.54 -11.58
CA GLY A 31 -3.51 16.25 -12.27
C GLY A 31 -2.41 15.19 -11.96
N PRO A 32 -2.60 13.94 -12.44
CA PRO A 32 -1.61 12.89 -12.28
C PRO A 32 -0.34 13.05 -13.15
N GLU A 33 -0.26 14.10 -13.99
CA GLU A 33 0.78 14.17 -15.03
C GLU A 33 2.06 14.94 -14.67
N LYS A 34 2.20 15.59 -13.50
CA LYS A 34 3.46 16.33 -13.23
C LYS A 34 3.76 16.70 -11.78
N TRP A 35 3.74 15.72 -10.88
CA TRP A 35 4.35 15.88 -9.55
C TRP A 35 5.68 15.14 -9.55
N ASP A 36 6.77 15.87 -9.80
CA ASP A 36 8.12 15.29 -9.96
C ASP A 36 8.55 14.71 -8.59
N PHE A 37 9.21 13.55 -8.59
CA PHE A 37 9.85 12.99 -7.40
C PHE A 37 10.77 14.00 -6.69
N LYS A 38 11.29 14.99 -7.45
CA LYS A 38 12.11 16.08 -6.91
C LYS A 38 11.32 16.97 -5.96
N ASP A 39 10.04 17.17 -6.25
CA ASP A 39 9.16 17.99 -5.41
C ASP A 39 8.97 17.30 -4.06
N TRP A 40 8.74 15.98 -4.04
CA TRP A 40 8.61 15.22 -2.79
C TRP A 40 9.89 15.16 -1.96
N LYS A 41 11.05 15.05 -2.60
CA LYS A 41 12.35 15.10 -1.90
C LYS A 41 12.54 16.44 -1.19
N GLU A 42 12.20 17.53 -1.88
CA GLU A 42 12.27 18.86 -1.29
C GLU A 42 11.20 19.04 -0.20
N GLU A 43 9.96 18.62 -0.41
CA GLU A 43 8.87 18.74 0.58
C GLU A 43 9.15 17.97 1.87
N CYS A 44 9.86 16.85 1.81
CA CYS A 44 10.09 15.96 2.96
C CYS A 44 11.47 16.10 3.61
N LYS A 45 12.41 16.89 3.06
CA LYS A 45 13.80 16.92 3.56
C LYS A 45 13.92 17.35 5.02
N GLY A 46 13.13 18.32 5.46
CA GLY A 46 13.12 18.78 6.85
C GLY A 46 12.68 17.67 7.81
N TRP A 47 11.70 16.85 7.40
CA TRP A 47 11.28 15.68 8.15
C TRP A 47 12.37 14.62 8.25
N CYS A 48 13.04 14.29 7.13
CA CYS A 48 14.16 13.33 7.15
C CYS A 48 15.28 13.79 8.09
N GLN A 49 15.65 15.08 8.04
CA GLN A 49 16.64 15.67 8.94
C GLN A 49 16.21 15.60 10.41
N PHE A 50 14.96 15.95 10.70
CA PHE A 50 14.40 15.86 12.05
C PHE A 50 14.44 14.44 12.61
N VAL A 51 14.02 13.47 11.82
CA VAL A 51 14.04 12.06 12.21
C VAL A 51 15.47 11.59 12.49
N GLU A 52 16.44 11.93 11.62
CA GLU A 52 17.84 11.54 11.82
C GLU A 52 18.44 12.13 13.10
N GLU A 53 18.18 13.40 13.39
CA GLU A 53 18.75 14.08 14.57
C GLU A 53 18.10 13.66 15.89
N GLU A 54 16.80 13.36 15.87
CA GLU A 54 16.03 13.06 17.08
C GLU A 54 15.92 11.56 17.37
N TRP A 55 16.45 10.72 16.47
CA TRP A 55 16.44 9.28 16.66
C TRP A 55 17.39 8.83 17.77
N VAL A 56 16.87 7.96 18.64
CA VAL A 56 17.61 7.26 19.67
C VAL A 56 17.43 5.76 19.49
N SER A 57 18.52 5.04 19.22
CA SER A 57 18.49 3.58 19.04
C SER A 57 17.81 2.87 20.22
N LYS A 58 16.87 1.98 19.89
CA LYS A 58 16.15 1.13 20.87
C LYS A 58 16.49 -0.34 20.61
N THR A 59 16.49 -1.13 21.68
CA THR A 59 16.66 -2.59 21.60
C THR A 59 15.31 -3.32 21.55
N ASP A 60 14.27 -2.69 22.08
CA ASP A 60 12.91 -3.23 22.11
C ASP A 60 12.08 -2.68 20.95
N LEU A 61 11.34 -3.56 20.27
CA LEU A 61 10.54 -3.21 19.10
C LEU A 61 9.36 -2.30 19.46
N ASN A 62 8.74 -2.49 20.62
CA ASN A 62 7.62 -1.65 21.03
C ASN A 62 8.11 -0.23 21.38
N GLU A 63 9.26 -0.10 22.06
CA GLU A 63 9.88 1.19 22.30
C GLU A 63 10.28 1.91 20.99
N GLU A 64 10.80 1.17 20.01
CA GLU A 64 11.11 1.69 18.69
C GLU A 64 9.85 2.20 17.97
N MET A 65 8.78 1.39 17.96
CA MET A 65 7.49 1.78 17.37
C MET A 65 6.88 2.98 18.07
N GLN A 66 6.94 3.02 19.40
CA GLN A 66 6.46 4.17 20.17
C GLN A 66 7.24 5.44 19.82
N GLN A 67 8.56 5.35 19.66
CA GLN A 67 9.38 6.48 19.26
C GLN A 67 9.01 6.99 17.86
N ARG A 68 8.83 6.09 16.88
CA ARG A 68 8.41 6.50 15.52
C ARG A 68 7.09 7.28 15.54
N ARG A 69 6.10 6.80 16.31
CA ARG A 69 4.81 7.49 16.49
C ARG A 69 4.97 8.86 17.16
N THR A 70 5.79 8.95 18.21
CA THR A 70 6.09 10.22 18.88
C THR A 70 6.74 11.23 17.93
N LEU A 71 7.65 10.79 17.06
CA LEU A 71 8.27 11.66 16.06
C LEU A 71 7.23 12.19 15.06
N ILE A 72 6.37 11.31 14.53
CA ILE A 72 5.28 11.70 13.62
C ILE A 72 4.36 12.72 14.30
N GLU A 73 3.92 12.44 15.52
CA GLU A 73 3.01 13.32 16.26
C GLU A 73 3.65 14.68 16.58
N ARG A 74 4.92 14.69 16.98
CA ARG A 74 5.67 15.93 17.26
C ARG A 74 5.80 16.79 16.00
N TRP A 75 6.12 16.20 14.86
CA TRP A 75 6.22 16.94 13.60
C TRP A 75 4.86 17.44 13.09
N ALA A 76 3.82 16.60 13.21
CA ALA A 76 2.46 16.95 12.82
C ALA A 76 1.90 18.12 13.64
N SER A 77 2.19 18.13 14.94
CA SER A 77 1.64 19.09 15.91
C SER A 77 2.51 20.34 16.09
N ALA A 78 3.72 20.35 15.54
CA ALA A 78 4.63 21.49 15.62
C ALA A 78 4.12 22.69 14.82
N ASP A 79 4.56 23.88 15.25
CA ASP A 79 4.36 25.10 14.47
C ASP A 79 5.26 25.12 13.22
N GLN A 80 4.97 26.05 12.31
CA GLN A 80 5.71 26.13 11.06
C GLN A 80 7.16 26.58 11.26
N ALA A 81 7.44 27.45 12.24
CA ALA A 81 8.80 27.92 12.50
C ALA A 81 9.72 26.78 12.95
N PHE A 82 9.22 25.84 13.75
CA PHE A 82 9.91 24.62 14.11
C PHE A 82 10.27 23.80 12.85
N ARG A 83 9.31 23.55 11.97
CA ARG A 83 9.53 22.75 10.75
C ARG A 83 10.47 23.44 9.78
N ASP A 84 10.32 24.75 9.60
CA ASP A 84 11.18 25.56 8.75
C ASP A 84 12.64 25.51 9.21
N SER A 85 12.88 25.50 10.53
CA SER A 85 14.24 25.40 11.08
C SER A 85 15.00 24.11 10.69
N TYR A 86 14.29 23.00 10.45
CA TYR A 86 14.88 21.78 9.88
C TYR A 86 14.92 21.84 8.36
N GLN A 87 13.86 22.35 7.72
CA GLN A 87 13.75 22.47 6.27
C GLN A 87 14.87 23.32 5.66
N GLU A 88 15.25 24.44 6.29
CA GLU A 88 16.27 25.35 5.76
C GLU A 88 17.69 24.77 5.79
N ARG A 89 17.99 23.92 6.79
CA ARG A 89 19.34 23.35 6.99
C ARG A 89 19.49 21.92 6.47
N ALA A 90 18.38 21.25 6.17
CA ALA A 90 18.40 19.89 5.66
C ALA A 90 19.14 19.82 4.30
N PRO A 91 20.07 18.86 4.13
CA PRO A 91 20.68 18.60 2.83
C PRO A 91 19.63 18.08 1.84
N ALA A 92 19.94 18.14 0.55
CA ALA A 92 19.08 17.56 -0.47
C ALA A 92 19.04 16.03 -0.32
N PRO A 93 17.88 15.41 -0.03
CA PRO A 93 17.79 13.98 0.19
C PRO A 93 17.71 13.23 -1.14
N LYS A 94 18.10 11.94 -1.15
CA LYS A 94 18.01 11.08 -2.34
C LYS A 94 16.58 10.67 -2.66
N SER A 95 15.69 10.62 -1.66
CA SER A 95 14.27 10.30 -1.74
C SER A 95 13.51 10.95 -0.58
N ALA A 96 12.18 10.99 -0.69
CA ALA A 96 11.32 11.48 0.40
C ALA A 96 11.34 10.53 1.63
N VAL A 97 11.96 9.35 1.51
CA VAL A 97 12.15 8.35 2.58
C VAL A 97 13.63 8.01 2.76
N ASP A 98 14.52 8.97 2.52
CA ASP A 98 15.98 8.80 2.62
C ASP A 98 16.44 8.76 4.10
N TYR A 99 15.88 7.84 4.86
CA TYR A 99 16.28 7.60 6.24
C TYR A 99 17.54 6.74 6.28
N PRO A 100 18.44 6.98 7.25
CA PRO A 100 19.55 6.08 7.48
C PRO A 100 19.09 4.61 7.64
N PRO A 101 19.81 3.62 7.07
CA PRO A 101 19.38 2.22 7.06
C PRO A 101 19.09 1.61 8.44
N HIS A 102 19.71 2.14 9.49
CA HIS A 102 19.50 1.68 10.86
C HIS A 102 18.15 2.13 11.46
N LEU A 103 17.46 3.09 10.84
CA LEU A 103 16.11 3.55 11.21
C LEU A 103 15.01 2.71 10.58
N LEU A 104 15.34 1.97 9.52
CA LEU A 104 14.40 1.16 8.77
C LEU A 104 14.23 -0.19 9.46
N SER A 105 12.99 -0.59 9.71
CA SER A 105 12.69 -1.90 10.29
C SER A 105 13.31 -3.01 9.43
N LYS A 106 14.00 -3.97 10.08
CA LYS A 106 14.53 -5.17 9.43
C LYS A 106 13.44 -6.11 8.92
N VAL A 107 12.20 -5.95 9.39
CA VAL A 107 11.06 -6.79 9.03
C VAL A 107 10.51 -6.33 7.69
N TYR A 108 11.07 -6.83 6.59
CA TYR A 108 10.53 -6.66 5.24
C TYR A 108 9.11 -7.23 5.19
N LEU A 109 8.09 -6.36 5.04
CA LEU A 109 6.79 -6.83 4.54
C LEU A 109 7.04 -7.27 3.09
N GLY A 110 6.47 -8.41 2.67
CA GLY A 110 6.68 -8.92 1.32
C GLY A 110 6.38 -7.83 0.29
N GLN A 111 7.12 -7.81 -0.82
CA GLN A 111 6.84 -6.87 -1.92
C GLN A 111 5.59 -7.24 -2.72
N ASP A 112 4.96 -8.36 -2.37
CA ASP A 112 3.73 -8.79 -2.99
C ASP A 112 2.63 -7.97 -2.35
N PHE A 113 2.26 -6.86 -3.01
CA PHE A 113 1.16 -5.99 -2.63
C PHE A 113 -0.19 -6.71 -2.81
N PHE A 114 -0.35 -7.91 -2.24
CA PHE A 114 -1.50 -8.79 -2.33
C PHE A 114 -2.11 -9.01 -0.94
N PHE A 115 -3.25 -8.39 -0.70
CA PHE A 115 -3.87 -8.33 0.62
C PHE A 115 -5.28 -8.90 0.61
N CYS A 116 -5.64 -9.60 1.68
CA CYS A 116 -7.02 -9.98 1.95
C CYS A 116 -7.51 -9.24 3.19
N LEU A 117 -8.53 -8.41 2.98
CA LEU A 117 -9.18 -7.64 4.03
C LEU A 117 -10.38 -8.41 4.59
N ALA A 118 -11.02 -9.25 3.80
CA ALA A 118 -12.15 -10.03 4.30
C ALA A 118 -11.73 -11.00 5.44
N GLY A 119 -12.61 -11.18 6.42
CA GLY A 119 -12.43 -12.19 7.46
C GLY A 119 -12.55 -13.59 6.84
N VAL A 120 -11.46 -14.35 6.79
CA VAL A 120 -11.39 -15.65 6.09
C VAL A 120 -10.94 -16.80 7.00
N ASP A 121 -11.03 -16.63 8.31
CA ASP A 121 -10.71 -17.71 9.24
C ASP A 121 -11.69 -18.89 9.07
N LYS A 122 -11.17 -20.12 9.05
CA LYS A 122 -11.99 -21.34 8.85
C LYS A 122 -13.02 -21.55 9.96
N ARG A 123 -12.72 -21.13 11.19
CA ARG A 123 -13.57 -21.42 12.35
C ARG A 123 -14.72 -20.42 12.44
N HIS A 124 -14.44 -19.15 12.17
CA HIS A 124 -15.41 -18.06 12.33
C HIS A 124 -16.07 -17.65 11.01
N HIS A 125 -15.38 -17.81 9.88
CA HIS A 125 -15.82 -17.38 8.54
C HIS A 125 -15.65 -18.47 7.48
N PRO A 126 -16.25 -19.66 7.65
CA PRO A 126 -16.03 -20.80 6.75
C PRO A 126 -16.44 -20.53 5.30
N ASP A 127 -17.51 -19.76 5.06
CA ASP A 127 -17.97 -19.42 3.71
C ASP A 127 -16.97 -18.50 2.99
N ASN A 128 -16.47 -17.48 3.70
CA ASN A 128 -15.44 -16.60 3.18
C ASN A 128 -14.15 -17.36 2.90
N TYR A 129 -13.76 -18.30 3.76
CA TYR A 129 -12.62 -19.17 3.52
C TYR A 129 -12.79 -19.99 2.22
N ILE A 130 -13.97 -20.59 2.01
CA ILE A 130 -14.26 -21.34 0.77
C ILE A 130 -14.19 -20.43 -0.46
N ARG A 131 -14.75 -19.22 -0.38
CA ARG A 131 -14.69 -18.23 -1.46
C ARG A 131 -13.25 -17.79 -1.75
N LEU A 132 -12.44 -17.60 -0.72
CA LEU A 132 -11.03 -17.24 -0.87
C LEU A 132 -10.30 -18.37 -1.60
N VAL A 133 -10.43 -19.61 -1.14
CA VAL A 133 -9.79 -20.77 -1.79
C VAL A 133 -10.21 -20.88 -3.26
N LYS A 134 -11.49 -20.67 -3.57
CA LYS A 134 -11.96 -20.65 -4.97
C LYS A 134 -11.30 -19.54 -5.79
N ASN A 135 -11.24 -18.31 -5.25
CA ASN A 135 -10.54 -17.20 -5.91
C ASN A 135 -9.06 -17.52 -6.14
N LEU A 136 -8.37 -18.08 -5.14
CA LEU A 136 -6.96 -18.47 -5.28
C LEU A 136 -6.78 -19.53 -6.36
N ILE A 137 -7.62 -20.57 -6.41
CA ILE A 137 -7.58 -21.58 -7.49
C ILE A 137 -7.75 -20.91 -8.87
N LEU A 138 -8.66 -19.95 -8.99
CA LEU A 138 -8.89 -19.21 -10.23
C LEU A 138 -7.73 -18.28 -10.61
N LEU A 139 -6.88 -17.87 -9.65
CA LEU A 139 -5.62 -17.18 -9.93
C LEU A 139 -4.56 -18.11 -10.52
N TYR A 140 -4.68 -19.44 -10.41
CA TYR A 140 -3.78 -20.41 -11.06
C TYR A 140 -4.31 -20.91 -12.41
N LEU A 141 -5.62 -20.87 -12.61
CA LEU A 141 -6.27 -21.29 -13.84
C LEU A 141 -6.16 -20.18 -14.90
N HIS A 142 -4.99 -20.09 -15.52
CA HIS A 142 -4.79 -19.28 -16.71
C HIS A 142 -5.19 -20.06 -17.95
N ASP A 143 -5.67 -19.35 -18.98
CA ASP A 143 -6.06 -19.89 -20.29
C ASP A 143 -4.88 -20.47 -21.11
N ASN A 144 -3.92 -21.16 -20.48
CA ASN A 144 -2.72 -21.76 -21.08
C ASN A 144 -1.77 -20.77 -21.79
N LYS A 145 -1.85 -19.46 -21.51
CA LYS A 145 -1.08 -18.43 -22.27
C LYS A 145 0.26 -18.03 -21.66
N SER A 146 0.41 -18.09 -20.33
CA SER A 146 1.68 -17.83 -19.64
C SER A 146 1.85 -18.83 -18.50
N GLY A 147 2.98 -19.53 -18.46
CA GLY A 147 3.27 -20.52 -17.40
C GLY A 147 3.54 -19.92 -16.01
N ASN A 148 3.45 -18.60 -15.86
CA ASN A 148 3.74 -17.86 -14.65
C ASN A 148 2.45 -17.39 -13.98
N HIS A 149 2.42 -17.46 -12.65
CA HIS A 149 1.33 -16.93 -11.83
C HIS A 149 1.32 -15.39 -11.90
N PRO A 150 0.17 -14.69 -11.87
CA PRO A 150 0.10 -13.23 -11.97
C PRO A 150 0.97 -12.53 -10.94
N LEU A 151 1.08 -13.12 -9.75
CA LEU A 151 1.86 -12.56 -8.65
C LEU A 151 3.31 -13.05 -8.61
N SER A 152 3.76 -13.90 -9.55
CA SER A 152 5.17 -14.32 -9.60
C SER A 152 6.11 -13.27 -10.18
N HIS A 153 5.57 -12.19 -10.77
CA HIS A 153 6.35 -11.06 -11.28
C HIS A 153 6.87 -10.14 -10.16
N SER A 154 6.35 -10.30 -8.94
CA SER A 154 6.51 -9.33 -7.87
C SER A 154 7.84 -9.41 -7.13
N SER A 155 8.70 -10.42 -7.35
CA SER A 155 10.11 -10.40 -6.92
C SER A 155 10.86 -11.69 -7.27
N GLY A 156 12.18 -11.62 -7.43
CA GLY A 156 13.07 -12.75 -7.74
C GLY A 156 13.27 -13.79 -6.62
N ARG A 157 12.25 -14.05 -5.79
CA ARG A 157 12.23 -15.15 -4.81
C ARG A 157 10.93 -15.96 -4.98
N GLU A 158 10.99 -17.24 -4.62
CA GLU A 158 9.82 -18.11 -4.46
C GLU A 158 8.97 -17.61 -3.28
N TYR A 159 8.00 -16.73 -3.54
CA TYR A 159 7.04 -16.28 -2.53
C TYR A 159 5.75 -17.11 -2.56
N ASP A 160 5.11 -17.21 -1.39
CA ASP A 160 3.81 -17.82 -1.23
C ASP A 160 2.76 -16.97 -1.95
N GLN A 161 2.07 -17.55 -2.93
CA GLN A 161 1.05 -16.89 -3.76
C GLN A 161 -0.30 -16.74 -3.02
N ILE A 162 -0.23 -16.47 -1.72
CA ILE A 162 -1.34 -16.39 -0.78
C ILE A 162 -1.37 -14.96 -0.24
N PRO A 163 -2.55 -14.30 -0.18
CA PRO A 163 -2.61 -12.92 0.26
C PRO A 163 -2.24 -12.80 1.73
N GLU A 164 -1.54 -11.72 2.07
CA GLU A 164 -1.34 -11.36 3.46
C GLU A 164 -2.68 -10.91 4.07
N LEU A 165 -2.99 -11.41 5.27
CA LEU A 165 -4.18 -10.96 6.00
C LEU A 165 -3.87 -9.64 6.67
N LEU A 166 -4.66 -8.60 6.40
CA LEU A 166 -4.40 -7.31 7.04
C LEU A 166 -4.56 -7.41 8.56
N ALA A 167 -5.65 -8.03 9.02
CA ALA A 167 -5.93 -8.20 10.44
C ALA A 167 -6.82 -9.41 10.72
N ASP A 168 -6.76 -9.90 11.96
CA ASP A 168 -7.66 -10.95 12.44
C ASP A 168 -8.88 -10.31 13.13
N SER A 169 -10.02 -10.41 12.44
CA SER A 169 -11.33 -9.95 12.92
C SER A 169 -11.74 -10.48 14.30
N SER A 170 -11.14 -11.58 14.77
CA SER A 170 -11.46 -12.19 16.07
C SER A 170 -10.68 -11.57 17.24
N THR A 171 -9.56 -10.89 16.97
CA THR A 171 -8.65 -10.43 18.02
C THR A 171 -8.83 -8.97 18.37
N ILE A 172 -9.54 -8.18 17.55
CA ILE A 172 -9.53 -6.75 17.74
C ILE A 172 -10.86 -6.07 17.32
N PRO A 173 -11.50 -5.28 18.24
CA PRO A 173 -12.97 -5.23 18.30
C PRO A 173 -13.63 -4.03 17.59
N ASP A 174 -12.86 -2.98 17.23
CA ASP A 174 -13.34 -1.76 16.53
C ASP A 174 -12.93 -1.70 15.04
N PHE A 175 -12.91 -2.87 14.40
CA PHE A 175 -12.14 -3.15 13.17
C PHE A 175 -12.80 -2.78 11.84
N THR A 176 -14.05 -2.32 11.83
CA THR A 176 -14.81 -2.08 10.59
C THR A 176 -14.18 -1.02 9.68
N LYS A 177 -13.41 -0.07 10.23
CA LYS A 177 -12.67 0.93 9.43
C LYS A 177 -11.43 0.36 8.73
N LEU A 178 -10.85 -0.71 9.26
CA LEU A 178 -9.61 -1.30 8.74
C LEU A 178 -9.83 -2.15 7.48
N PHE A 179 -11.09 -2.52 7.20
CA PHE A 179 -11.45 -3.38 6.08
C PHE A 179 -11.82 -2.63 4.80
N SER A 180 -11.76 -1.30 4.83
CA SER A 180 -11.90 -0.47 3.63
C SER A 180 -10.57 -0.39 2.89
N HIS A 181 -10.59 -0.68 1.60
CA HIS A 181 -9.42 -0.48 0.75
C HIS A 181 -9.06 1.02 0.60
N HIS A 182 -9.98 1.94 0.89
CA HIS A 182 -9.71 3.39 0.87
C HIS A 182 -8.68 3.83 1.92
N ASP A 183 -8.61 3.12 3.06
CA ASP A 183 -7.68 3.45 4.15
C ASP A 183 -6.45 2.52 4.16
N LEU A 184 -6.21 1.76 3.08
CA LEU A 184 -5.23 0.67 3.07
C LEU A 184 -3.81 1.14 3.42
N LEU A 185 -3.31 2.23 2.83
CA LEU A 185 -1.94 2.71 3.12
C LEU A 185 -1.80 3.22 4.56
N ILE A 186 -2.83 3.90 5.08
CA ILE A 186 -2.89 4.34 6.47
C ILE A 186 -2.80 3.10 7.38
N ASN A 187 -3.59 2.08 7.06
CA ASN A 187 -3.67 0.87 7.88
C ASN A 187 -2.37 0.08 7.86
N LEU A 188 -1.76 -0.11 6.68
CA LEU A 188 -0.52 -0.85 6.51
C LEU A 188 0.68 -0.15 7.15
N TYR A 189 0.82 1.15 6.87
CA TYR A 189 2.10 1.83 7.09
C TYR A 189 2.03 2.92 8.17
N LEU A 190 0.92 3.63 8.33
CA LEU A 190 0.84 4.70 9.33
C LEU A 190 0.63 4.16 10.74
N HIS A 191 -0.18 3.10 10.91
CA HIS A 191 -0.36 2.50 12.24
C HIS A 191 0.95 1.95 12.83
N SER A 192 1.72 1.26 11.98
CA SER A 192 3.05 0.73 12.32
C SER A 192 4.15 1.80 12.32
N ALA A 193 3.84 3.02 11.86
CA ALA A 193 4.78 4.10 11.63
C ALA A 193 5.98 3.64 10.78
N ASP A 194 5.72 2.96 9.67
CA ASP A 194 6.74 2.36 8.82
C ASP A 194 7.48 3.41 7.97
N PHE A 195 8.64 3.86 8.46
CA PHE A 195 9.49 4.84 7.78
C PHE A 195 10.05 4.34 6.44
N ARG A 196 9.82 3.10 6.02
CA ARG A 196 10.18 2.72 4.64
C ARG A 196 9.23 3.33 3.62
N VAL A 197 7.99 3.63 4.05
CA VAL A 197 6.89 4.04 3.16
C VAL A 197 6.28 5.36 3.61
N VAL A 198 6.29 5.66 4.91
CA VAL A 198 5.74 6.89 5.48
C VAL A 198 6.77 8.00 5.47
N SER A 199 6.37 9.18 5.01
CA SER A 199 7.10 10.44 5.16
C SER A 199 6.15 11.58 5.53
N MET A 200 6.70 12.75 5.82
CA MET A 200 5.93 13.94 6.17
C MET A 200 6.47 15.19 5.46
N THR A 201 5.55 16.02 5.00
CA THR A 201 5.87 17.31 4.35
C THR A 201 6.36 18.35 5.35
N ARG A 202 6.91 19.46 4.85
CA ARG A 202 7.22 20.69 5.60
C ARG A 202 6.02 21.29 6.35
N PHE A 203 4.79 20.92 5.97
CA PHE A 203 3.54 21.37 6.62
C PHE A 203 3.00 20.39 7.67
N GLY A 204 3.76 19.33 7.98
CA GLY A 204 3.39 18.33 9.00
C GLY A 204 2.25 17.41 8.60
N THR A 205 1.97 17.28 7.30
CA THR A 205 1.02 16.29 6.78
C THR A 205 1.74 15.02 6.30
N VAL A 206 1.07 13.88 6.46
CA VAL A 206 1.57 12.54 6.09
C VAL A 206 1.45 12.31 4.59
N VAL A 207 2.47 11.69 4.02
CA VAL A 207 2.51 11.24 2.62
C VAL A 207 3.18 9.87 2.48
N PHE A 208 2.84 9.18 1.39
CA PHE A 208 3.33 7.89 0.95
C PHE A 208 4.01 8.09 -0.41
N PRO A 209 5.34 8.29 -0.47
CA PRO A 209 6.03 8.66 -1.70
C PRO A 209 5.79 7.71 -2.87
N TYR A 210 5.95 8.25 -4.08
CA TYR A 210 5.60 7.61 -5.36
C TYR A 210 6.17 6.21 -5.53
N GLU A 211 7.37 5.96 -4.99
CA GLU A 211 8.05 4.67 -5.05
C GLU A 211 7.21 3.51 -4.49
N PHE A 212 6.24 3.82 -3.62
CA PHE A 212 5.34 2.85 -3.00
C PHE A 212 3.87 3.08 -3.38
N SER A 213 3.42 4.32 -3.49
CA SER A 213 2.01 4.61 -3.79
C SER A 213 1.62 4.29 -5.23
N ASN A 214 2.53 4.42 -6.21
CA ASN A 214 2.24 4.07 -7.61
C ASN A 214 2.53 2.59 -7.96
N LYS A 215 2.50 1.70 -6.96
CA LYS A 215 2.54 0.26 -7.18
C LYS A 215 1.13 -0.27 -7.38
N ILE A 216 1.01 -1.39 -8.09
CA ILE A 216 -0.25 -2.12 -8.18
C ILE A 216 -0.46 -2.92 -6.90
N TYR A 217 -1.53 -2.58 -6.18
CA TYR A 217 -2.05 -3.34 -5.05
C TYR A 217 -3.18 -4.23 -5.54
N THR A 218 -3.07 -5.53 -5.26
CA THR A 218 -4.14 -6.51 -5.43
C THR A 218 -4.82 -6.72 -4.07
N VAL A 219 -6.13 -6.51 -4.01
CA VAL A 219 -6.88 -6.53 -2.74
C VAL A 219 -8.13 -7.39 -2.88
N ILE A 220 -8.38 -8.23 -1.87
CA ILE A 220 -9.62 -9.00 -1.71
C ILE A 220 -10.35 -8.46 -0.49
N ASP A 221 -11.25 -7.50 -0.71
CA ASP A 221 -12.21 -7.04 0.31
C ASP A 221 -13.46 -7.93 0.35
N GLN A 222 -14.37 -7.66 1.28
CA GLN A 222 -15.56 -8.49 1.47
C GLN A 222 -16.48 -8.52 0.24
N ASP A 223 -16.64 -7.39 -0.45
CA ASP A 223 -17.52 -7.29 -1.61
C ASP A 223 -16.93 -8.03 -2.82
N ASN A 224 -15.63 -7.89 -3.06
CA ASN A 224 -14.93 -8.63 -4.10
C ASN A 224 -14.90 -10.13 -3.80
N LEU A 225 -14.71 -10.52 -2.54
CA LEU A 225 -14.78 -11.91 -2.12
C LEU A 225 -16.18 -12.51 -2.39
N ASN A 226 -17.24 -11.75 -2.11
CA ASN A 226 -18.63 -12.17 -2.37
C ASN A 226 -18.90 -12.36 -3.87
N GLN A 227 -18.29 -11.54 -4.71
CA GLN A 227 -18.48 -11.56 -6.17
C GLN A 227 -17.51 -12.47 -6.92
N GLY A 228 -16.54 -13.08 -6.23
CA GLY A 228 -15.49 -13.87 -6.89
C GLY A 228 -14.55 -13.01 -7.75
N ARG A 229 -14.24 -11.81 -7.28
CA ARG A 229 -13.38 -10.82 -7.95
C ARG A 229 -12.16 -10.48 -7.09
N VAL A 230 -11.19 -9.83 -7.70
CA VAL A 230 -10.07 -9.16 -7.04
C VAL A 230 -10.06 -7.69 -7.45
N ALA A 231 -9.80 -6.80 -6.50
CA ALA A 231 -9.57 -5.40 -6.78
C ALA A 231 -8.10 -5.17 -7.11
N VAL A 232 -7.84 -4.32 -8.08
CA VAL A 232 -6.52 -3.88 -8.49
C VAL A 232 -6.52 -2.36 -8.43
N MET A 233 -5.57 -1.78 -7.71
CA MET A 233 -5.55 -0.34 -7.51
C MET A 233 -4.15 0.23 -7.35
N THR A 234 -4.02 1.52 -7.63
CA THR A 234 -2.87 2.34 -7.22
C THR A 234 -3.33 3.33 -6.15
N PHE A 235 -2.37 4.00 -5.51
CA PHE A 235 -2.65 5.02 -4.53
C PHE A 235 -1.99 6.34 -4.93
N LYS A 236 -2.60 7.44 -4.51
CA LYS A 236 -1.99 8.76 -4.57
C LYS A 236 -0.98 8.92 -3.41
N PRO A 237 -0.08 9.91 -3.48
CA PRO A 237 0.86 10.18 -2.40
C PRO A 237 0.23 10.55 -1.05
N ASN A 238 -1.03 10.98 -1.00
CA ASN A 238 -1.73 11.20 0.27
C ASN A 238 -2.41 9.93 0.81
N GLY A 239 -2.34 8.81 0.10
CA GLY A 239 -2.93 7.54 0.50
C GLY A 239 -4.36 7.32 0.03
N GLU A 240 -4.97 8.29 -0.66
CA GLU A 240 -6.24 8.07 -1.35
C GLU A 240 -6.08 7.06 -2.48
N THR A 241 -7.17 6.36 -2.80
CA THR A 241 -7.24 5.53 -4.00
C THR A 241 -6.97 6.36 -5.25
N GLY A 242 -6.03 5.89 -6.06
CA GLY A 242 -5.73 6.40 -7.39
C GLY A 242 -6.62 5.71 -8.42
N GLU A 243 -6.00 4.96 -9.32
CA GLU A 243 -6.72 4.13 -10.29
C GLU A 243 -7.22 2.85 -9.64
N TYR A 244 -8.37 2.35 -10.10
CA TYR A 244 -9.06 1.23 -9.46
C TYR A 244 -9.88 0.43 -10.48
N ALA A 245 -9.78 -0.90 -10.41
CA ALA A 245 -10.60 -1.81 -11.18
C ALA A 245 -10.90 -3.10 -10.40
N ASN A 246 -12.10 -3.65 -10.58
CA ASN A 246 -12.45 -5.00 -10.12
C ASN A 246 -12.35 -5.96 -11.30
N VAL A 247 -11.54 -7.00 -11.17
CA VAL A 247 -11.29 -7.98 -12.23
C VAL A 247 -11.59 -9.39 -11.75
N LEU A 248 -11.86 -10.28 -12.70
CA LEU A 248 -11.97 -11.71 -12.40
C LEU A 248 -10.55 -12.27 -12.22
N PRO A 249 -10.32 -13.21 -11.27
CA PRO A 249 -8.98 -13.71 -10.97
C PRO A 249 -8.19 -14.20 -12.19
N TRP A 250 -8.84 -14.91 -13.12
CA TRP A 250 -8.19 -15.45 -14.31
C TRP A 250 -7.79 -14.38 -15.35
N ASN A 251 -8.26 -13.13 -15.20
CA ASN A 251 -7.82 -12.00 -16.04
C ASN A 251 -6.56 -11.32 -15.52
N LEU A 252 -6.16 -11.61 -14.28
CA LEU A 252 -5.08 -10.89 -13.61
C LEU A 252 -3.73 -11.13 -14.28
N ALA A 253 -3.48 -12.34 -14.79
CA ALA A 253 -2.19 -12.67 -15.42
C ALA A 253 -1.92 -11.83 -16.67
N ASP A 254 -2.88 -11.70 -17.58
CA ASP A 254 -2.71 -10.89 -18.78
C ASP A 254 -2.50 -9.42 -18.43
N MET A 255 -3.17 -8.93 -17.39
CA MET A 255 -3.03 -7.56 -16.89
C MET A 255 -1.66 -7.29 -16.29
N ILE A 256 -1.18 -8.16 -15.41
CA ILE A 256 0.14 -8.01 -14.79
C ILE A 256 1.26 -8.19 -15.83
N ASN A 257 1.14 -9.16 -16.74
CA ASN A 257 2.10 -9.34 -17.84
C ASN A 257 2.17 -8.11 -18.75
N PHE A 258 1.03 -7.46 -19.03
CA PHE A 258 1.02 -6.25 -19.83
C PHE A 258 1.66 -5.07 -19.07
N TYR A 259 1.35 -4.90 -17.79
CA TYR A 259 1.92 -3.85 -16.95
C TYR A 259 3.44 -3.95 -16.77
N TYR A 260 4.00 -5.15 -16.70
CA TYR A 260 5.46 -5.35 -16.61
C TYR A 260 6.13 -5.51 -17.98
N GLY A 261 5.37 -5.73 -19.06
CA GLY A 261 5.87 -5.95 -20.42
C GLY A 261 5.87 -4.69 -21.30
N VAL A 262 4.99 -3.74 -20.99
CA VAL A 262 5.04 -2.35 -21.44
C VAL A 262 5.62 -1.56 -20.26
N ASP A 263 6.60 -0.67 -20.47
CA ASP A 263 7.25 0.07 -19.38
C ASP A 263 6.23 0.58 -18.33
N MET A 264 6.62 0.54 -17.04
CA MET A 264 5.81 0.78 -15.83
C MET A 264 5.14 2.17 -15.75
N ASP A 265 5.19 2.95 -16.83
CA ASP A 265 4.67 4.30 -16.95
C ASP A 265 3.27 4.35 -17.62
N GLU A 266 2.74 3.21 -18.11
CA GLU A 266 1.36 3.19 -18.61
C GLU A 266 0.32 3.20 -17.47
N PRO A 267 -0.71 4.07 -17.55
CA PRO A 267 -1.81 4.08 -16.59
C PRO A 267 -2.53 2.72 -16.50
N LEU A 268 -2.80 2.23 -15.29
CA LEU A 268 -3.54 0.99 -15.03
C LEU A 268 -4.86 0.94 -15.81
N MET A 269 -5.59 2.04 -15.91
CA MET A 269 -6.86 2.10 -16.65
C MET A 269 -6.68 1.96 -18.17
N ALA A 270 -5.56 2.41 -18.74
CA ALA A 270 -5.27 2.16 -20.15
C ALA A 270 -5.09 0.65 -20.41
N ILE A 271 -4.43 -0.04 -19.48
CA ILE A 271 -4.21 -1.48 -19.51
C ILE A 271 -5.52 -2.24 -19.38
N VAL A 272 -6.34 -1.90 -18.37
CA VAL A 272 -7.65 -2.53 -18.14
C VAL A 272 -8.55 -2.37 -19.38
N ASN A 273 -8.62 -1.16 -19.95
CA ASN A 273 -9.42 -0.89 -21.14
C ASN A 273 -8.90 -1.65 -22.38
N SER A 274 -7.59 -1.70 -22.58
CA SER A 274 -6.95 -2.46 -23.67
C SER A 274 -7.29 -3.95 -23.59
N LEU A 275 -7.31 -4.52 -22.38
CA LEU A 275 -7.63 -5.93 -22.17
C LEU A 275 -9.10 -6.25 -22.36
N ILE A 276 -10.00 -5.35 -21.92
CA ILE A 276 -11.44 -5.47 -22.21
C ILE A 276 -11.68 -5.44 -23.71
N GLN A 277 -11.10 -4.46 -24.43
CA GLN A 277 -11.23 -4.34 -25.88
C GLN A 277 -10.68 -5.56 -26.63
N ARG A 278 -9.51 -6.08 -26.24
CA ARG A 278 -8.95 -7.32 -26.83
C ARG A 278 -9.86 -8.52 -26.63
N ARG A 279 -10.55 -8.59 -25.49
CA ARG A 279 -11.51 -9.66 -25.22
C ARG A 279 -12.77 -9.56 -26.05
N ASP A 280 -13.36 -8.38 -26.17
CA ASP A 280 -14.53 -8.17 -27.01
C ASP A 280 -14.21 -8.49 -28.47
N LEU A 281 -13.00 -8.13 -28.94
CA LEU A 281 -12.51 -8.53 -30.25
C LEU A 281 -12.33 -10.05 -30.37
N SER A 282 -11.80 -10.74 -29.36
CA SER A 282 -11.67 -12.20 -29.38
C SER A 282 -13.01 -12.94 -29.32
N ILE A 283 -14.02 -12.35 -28.66
CA ILE A 283 -15.40 -12.87 -28.61
C ILE A 283 -16.10 -12.63 -29.96
N HIS A 284 -15.84 -11.51 -30.63
CA HIS A 284 -16.39 -11.21 -31.95
C HIS A 284 -15.68 -11.95 -33.10
N LEU A 285 -14.46 -12.43 -32.89
CA LEU A 285 -13.69 -13.23 -33.85
C LEU A 285 -13.79 -14.75 -33.60
N GLY A 286 -14.58 -15.18 -32.61
CA GLY A 286 -14.82 -16.59 -32.28
C GLY A 286 -16.20 -17.07 -32.73
N PHE A 287 -16.19 -18.05 -33.66
CA PHE A 287 -17.31 -18.81 -34.27
C PHE A 287 -17.91 -18.28 -35.58
N ASN A 288 -17.28 -18.70 -36.69
CA ASN A 288 -17.94 -19.57 -37.67
C ASN A 288 -17.04 -20.79 -37.93
#